data_AF-A0A4Y9YE21-F1
#
_entry.id   AF-A0A4Y9YE21-F1
#
_cell.length_a   1.000
_cell.length_b   1.000
_cell.length_c   1.000
_cell.angle_alpha   90.00
_cell.angle_beta   90.00
_cell.angle_gamma   90.00
#
_symmetry.space_group_name_H-M   'P 1'
#
loop_
_entity.id
_entity.type
_entity.pdbx_description
1 polymer ?
#
loop_
_entity_poly.entity_id
_entity_poly.type
_entity_poly.pdbx_seq_one_letter_code
_entity_poly.pdbx_strand_id
1 'polypeptide(L)'
;MTPPAIMATNDDGSAADGQVQFRGLVLQGVLQYAPQEPYEGQPEDTALGGSSAPTRFFANTKEIDSLYDGWSGFTREWDECSSTPFLRSGAAEQVVTYDDPLSLGMKANFAQGVGMLGVNMFDVTGDTDQWDLTDAVRRGLGRD
;
A
#
# COMPACT_ATOMS: atom_id res chain seq x y z
N MET A 1 -11.76 5.75 31.68
CA MET A 1 -10.82 4.73 31.18
C MET A 1 -10.80 4.87 29.67
N THR A 2 -9.63 5.07 29.07
CA THR A 2 -9.50 5.07 27.60
C THR A 2 -9.71 3.63 27.12
N PRO A 3 -10.50 3.38 26.06
CA PRO A 3 -10.59 2.04 25.49
C PRO A 3 -9.20 1.52 25.08
N PRO A 4 -8.97 0.20 25.11
CA PRO A 4 -7.70 -0.37 24.67
C PRO A 4 -7.43 0.01 23.22
N ALA A 5 -6.15 0.24 22.89
CA ALA A 5 -5.74 0.50 21.53
C ALA A 5 -6.06 -0.70 20.63
N ILE A 6 -6.46 -0.42 19.38
CA ILE A 6 -6.58 -1.45 18.35
C ILE A 6 -5.16 -1.76 17.88
N MET A 7 -4.80 -3.04 17.92
CA MET A 7 -3.47 -3.52 17.55
C MET A 7 -3.56 -4.22 16.20
N ALA A 8 -2.53 -4.06 15.37
CA ALA A 8 -2.29 -4.97 14.26
C ALA A 8 -1.69 -6.28 14.80
N THR A 9 -2.20 -7.42 14.32
CA THR A 9 -1.75 -8.76 14.72
C THR A 9 -1.18 -9.54 13.54
N ASN A 10 -0.17 -10.37 13.82
CA ASN A 10 0.45 -11.30 12.89
C ASN A 10 -0.47 -12.48 12.56
N ASP A 11 -0.01 -13.34 11.65
CA ASP A 11 -0.72 -14.57 11.25
C ASP A 11 -0.88 -15.58 12.41
N ASP A 12 -0.08 -15.47 13.48
CA ASP A 12 -0.22 -16.26 14.70
C ASP A 12 -1.19 -15.66 15.73
N GLY A 13 -1.80 -14.51 15.39
CA GLY A 13 -2.73 -13.77 16.24
C GLY A 13 -2.07 -12.93 17.34
N SER A 14 -0.74 -12.90 17.42
CA SER A 14 0.00 -12.06 18.37
C SER A 14 0.20 -10.64 17.82
N ALA A 15 0.40 -9.66 18.71
CA ALA A 15 0.82 -8.31 18.36
C ALA A 15 2.33 -8.08 18.57
N ALA A 16 3.10 -9.17 18.70
CA ALA A 16 4.56 -9.12 18.82
C ALA A 16 5.20 -8.85 17.45
N ASP A 17 6.52 -8.68 17.41
CA ASP A 17 7.25 -8.56 16.14
C ASP A 17 7.04 -9.81 15.27
N GLY A 18 6.66 -9.62 14.01
CA GLY A 18 6.37 -10.73 13.11
C GLY A 18 5.91 -10.29 11.73
N GLN A 19 5.52 -11.29 10.92
CA GLN A 19 4.96 -11.07 9.60
C GLN A 19 3.45 -10.83 9.71
N VAL A 20 2.99 -9.80 9.00
CA VAL A 20 1.57 -9.54 8.77
C VAL A 20 1.33 -9.55 7.26
N GLN A 21 0.32 -10.28 6.79
CA GLN A 21 -0.10 -10.21 5.39
C GLN A 21 -0.86 -8.91 5.11
N PHE A 22 -0.74 -8.37 3.90
CA PHE A 22 -1.52 -7.20 3.47
C PHE A 22 -3.03 -7.44 3.64
N ARG A 23 -3.53 -8.60 3.21
CA ARG A 23 -4.89 -9.06 3.47
C ARG A 23 -5.26 -9.03 4.95
N GLY A 24 -4.33 -9.41 5.82
CA GLY A 24 -4.50 -9.35 7.27
C GLY A 24 -4.78 -7.93 7.76
N LEU A 25 -4.03 -6.94 7.26
CA LEU A 25 -4.25 -5.53 7.61
C LEU A 25 -5.64 -5.04 7.19
N VAL A 26 -6.10 -5.46 6.01
CA VAL A 26 -7.44 -5.13 5.51
C VAL A 26 -8.53 -5.80 6.35
N LEU A 27 -8.40 -7.10 6.63
CA LEU A 27 -9.39 -7.85 7.42
C LEU A 27 -9.49 -7.38 8.88
N GLN A 28 -8.38 -6.90 9.45
CA GLN A 28 -8.35 -6.31 10.78
C GLN A 28 -8.91 -4.88 10.80
N GLY A 29 -9.13 -4.26 9.63
CA GLY A 29 -9.60 -2.88 9.52
C GLY A 29 -8.57 -1.86 10.02
N VAL A 30 -7.28 -2.22 10.05
CA VAL A 30 -6.18 -1.26 10.29
C VAL A 30 -5.75 -0.57 9.00
N LEU A 31 -6.07 -1.19 7.86
CA LEU A 31 -6.02 -0.61 6.53
C LEU A 31 -7.42 -0.72 5.91
N GLN A 32 -7.91 0.32 5.25
CA GLN A 32 -9.25 0.33 4.65
C GLN A 32 -9.19 0.75 3.18
N TYR A 33 -10.02 0.12 2.35
CA TYR A 33 -10.23 0.52 0.97
C TYR A 33 -10.76 1.97 0.90
N ALA A 34 -9.98 2.84 0.27
CA ALA A 34 -10.18 4.28 0.15
C ALA A 34 -9.74 4.73 -1.26
N PRO A 35 -10.47 4.31 -2.31
CA PRO A 35 -10.14 4.67 -3.69
C PRO A 35 -10.24 6.18 -3.84
N GLN A 36 -9.31 6.76 -4.59
CA GLN A 36 -9.39 8.18 -4.92
C GLN A 36 -10.51 8.40 -5.95
N GLU A 37 -11.17 9.55 -5.87
CA GLU A 37 -12.09 9.97 -6.91
C GLU A 37 -11.36 10.03 -8.27
N PRO A 38 -12.08 9.78 -9.39
CA PRO A 38 -11.52 9.90 -10.72
C PRO A 38 -10.83 11.26 -10.88
N TYR A 39 -9.59 11.25 -11.37
CA TYR A 39 -8.87 12.47 -11.60
C TYR A 39 -9.44 13.22 -12.80
N GLU A 40 -10.22 14.29 -12.55
CA GLU A 40 -10.78 15.13 -13.62
C GLU A 40 -9.80 16.22 -14.13
N GLY A 41 -8.55 16.27 -13.63
CA GLY A 41 -7.54 17.30 -13.93
C GLY A 41 -6.40 16.87 -14.87
N GLN A 42 -5.42 17.76 -15.10
CA GLN A 42 -4.15 17.44 -15.79
C GLN A 42 -3.10 17.00 -14.77
N PRO A 43 -2.40 15.86 -14.94
CA PRO A 43 -1.57 15.24 -13.89
C PRO A 43 -0.63 16.27 -13.28
N GLU A 44 -1.03 16.82 -12.14
CA GLU A 44 -0.18 17.69 -11.37
C GLU A 44 0.94 16.81 -10.82
N ASP A 45 2.17 17.27 -10.99
CA ASP A 45 3.33 16.74 -10.30
C ASP A 45 3.12 16.93 -8.79
N THR A 46 2.32 16.04 -8.20
CA THR A 46 1.94 16.06 -6.79
C THR A 46 3.06 15.52 -5.91
N ALA A 47 4.25 15.31 -6.46
CA ALA A 47 5.36 14.72 -5.76
C ALA A 47 5.98 15.63 -4.68
N LEU A 48 5.62 16.91 -4.52
CA LEU A 48 6.51 17.84 -3.76
C LEU A 48 5.84 18.90 -2.87
N GLY A 49 4.67 18.66 -2.26
CA GLY A 49 4.01 19.76 -1.51
C GLY A 49 3.08 19.47 -0.34
N GLY A 50 2.81 18.23 0.05
CA GLY A 50 1.82 17.96 1.11
C GLY A 50 2.15 16.74 1.95
N SER A 51 1.97 16.87 3.27
CA SER A 51 2.23 15.87 4.33
C SER A 51 1.40 14.57 4.24
N SER A 52 0.74 14.28 3.12
CA SER A 52 -0.09 13.09 2.91
C SER A 52 0.66 12.09 2.04
N ALA A 53 0.69 10.82 2.46
CA ALA A 53 1.24 9.74 1.67
C ALA A 53 0.63 9.74 0.25
N PRO A 54 1.43 9.66 -0.83
CA PRO A 54 0.91 9.62 -2.18
C PRO A 54 -0.04 8.43 -2.31
N THR A 55 -1.13 8.68 -3.05
CA THR A 55 -2.17 7.71 -3.33
C THR A 55 -2.24 7.36 -4.80
N ARG A 56 -1.41 7.99 -5.64
CA ARG A 56 -1.43 7.88 -7.10
C ARG A 56 -0.04 8.07 -7.70
N PHE A 57 0.26 7.34 -8.77
CA PHE A 57 1.45 7.47 -9.58
C PHE A 57 1.09 7.28 -11.07
N PHE A 58 1.63 8.13 -11.94
CA PHE A 58 1.44 8.00 -13.38
C PHE A 58 2.67 7.41 -14.04
N ALA A 59 2.52 6.22 -14.62
CA ALA A 59 3.56 5.50 -15.33
C ALA A 59 3.19 5.33 -16.80
N ASN A 60 3.90 5.98 -17.73
CA ASN A 60 3.67 5.82 -19.17
C ASN A 60 2.18 5.96 -19.57
N THR A 61 1.50 7.00 -19.05
CA THR A 61 0.05 7.27 -19.21
C THR A 61 -0.92 6.31 -18.49
N LYS A 62 -0.42 5.32 -17.76
CA LYS A 62 -1.22 4.49 -16.86
C LYS A 62 -1.22 5.04 -15.45
N GLU A 63 -2.40 5.10 -14.84
CA GLU A 63 -2.59 5.43 -13.43
C GLU A 63 -2.39 4.17 -12.58
N ILE A 64 -1.63 4.32 -11.49
CA ILE A 64 -1.43 3.31 -10.46
C ILE A 64 -1.82 3.95 -9.14
N ASP A 65 -2.81 3.38 -8.44
CA ASP A 65 -3.36 3.94 -7.21
C ASP A 65 -3.03 3.07 -6.00
N SER A 66 -2.97 3.69 -4.82
CA SER A 66 -2.81 3.01 -3.51
C SER A 66 -4.06 2.22 -3.12
N LEU A 67 -5.25 2.65 -3.55
CA LEU A 67 -6.57 2.10 -3.19
C LEU A 67 -6.90 2.00 -1.68
N TYR A 68 -5.93 2.27 -0.80
CA TYR A 68 -6.01 2.01 0.63
C TYR A 68 -5.45 3.16 1.47
N ASP A 69 -6.02 3.37 2.66
CA ASP A 69 -5.56 4.32 3.68
C ASP A 69 -5.59 3.67 5.09
N GLY A 70 -4.86 4.26 6.03
CA GLY A 70 -4.83 3.83 7.44
C GLY A 70 -6.17 4.05 8.13
N TRP A 71 -6.56 3.12 9.00
CA TRP A 71 -7.81 3.18 9.74
C TRP A 71 -7.64 2.69 11.18
N SER A 72 -8.70 2.77 12.00
CA SER A 72 -8.72 2.22 13.37
C SER A 72 -7.59 2.71 14.29
N GLY A 73 -7.15 3.97 14.13
CA GLY A 73 -6.07 4.55 14.92
C GLY A 73 -4.67 4.32 14.35
N PHE A 74 -4.56 3.81 13.13
CA PHE A 74 -3.35 3.83 12.32
C PHE A 74 -3.44 4.92 11.25
N THR A 75 -2.31 5.59 11.01
CA THR A 75 -2.12 6.53 9.89
C THR A 75 -1.24 5.88 8.86
N ARG A 76 -1.62 5.93 7.57
CA ARG A 76 -0.73 5.58 6.47
C ARG A 76 0.23 6.73 6.19
N GLU A 77 1.51 6.47 6.36
CA GLU A 77 2.62 7.34 6.01
C GLU A 77 3.36 6.78 4.79
N TRP A 78 4.23 7.59 4.20
CA TRP A 78 5.04 7.23 3.03
C TRP A 78 6.49 7.59 3.25
N ASP A 79 7.39 6.66 2.93
CA ASP A 79 8.81 6.93 2.86
C ASP A 79 9.21 7.21 1.41
N GLU A 80 9.49 8.48 1.10
CA GLU A 80 9.90 8.93 -0.24
C GLU A 80 11.19 8.24 -0.71
N CYS A 81 12.12 7.97 0.21
CA CYS A 81 13.42 7.37 -0.10
C CYS A 81 13.29 5.95 -0.67
N SER A 82 12.42 5.13 -0.09
CA SER A 82 12.14 3.76 -0.56
C SER A 82 10.97 3.67 -1.52
N SER A 83 10.15 4.73 -1.63
CA SER A 83 8.88 4.72 -2.34
C SER A 83 7.95 3.60 -1.85
N THR A 84 7.81 3.48 -0.52
CA THR A 84 6.92 2.49 0.13
C THR A 84 6.07 3.09 1.24
N PRO A 85 4.87 2.53 1.50
CA PRO A 85 4.03 2.96 2.61
C PRO A 85 4.45 2.30 3.93
N PHE A 86 4.00 2.89 5.03
CA PHE A 86 3.97 2.24 6.33
C PHE A 86 2.79 2.75 7.16
N LEU A 87 2.31 1.94 8.10
CA LEU A 87 1.31 2.35 9.09
C LEU A 87 2.00 2.74 10.39
N ARG A 88 1.55 3.82 11.02
CA ARG A 88 1.99 4.23 12.36
C ARG A 88 0.78 4.40 13.26
N SER A 89 0.86 3.86 14.48
CA SER A 89 -0.08 4.18 15.56
C SER A 89 0.66 4.52 16.84
N GLY A 90 0.46 5.75 17.34
CA GLY A 90 0.98 6.16 18.64
C GLY A 90 0.22 5.55 19.81
N ALA A 91 -1.05 5.16 19.61
CA ALA A 91 -1.85 4.52 20.66
C ALA A 91 -1.51 3.03 20.82
N ALA A 92 -1.23 2.34 19.71
CA ALA A 92 -0.79 0.95 19.70
C ALA A 92 0.74 0.80 19.90
N GLU A 93 1.50 1.89 19.79
CA GLU A 93 2.97 1.88 19.76
C GLU A 93 3.54 0.96 18.66
N GLN A 94 2.85 0.91 17.50
CA GLN A 94 3.19 0.03 16.38
C GLN A 94 3.59 0.82 15.13
N VAL A 95 4.56 0.25 14.41
CA VAL A 95 4.90 0.60 13.03
C VAL A 95 4.81 -0.67 12.20
N VAL A 96 4.08 -0.62 11.09
CA VAL A 96 3.94 -1.74 10.15
C VAL A 96 4.43 -1.28 8.78
N THR A 97 5.54 -1.85 8.30
CA THR A 97 6.03 -1.61 6.94
C THR A 97 5.41 -2.64 6.00
N TYR A 98 5.03 -2.21 4.80
CA TYR A 98 4.36 -3.08 3.83
C TYR A 98 4.52 -2.56 2.41
N ASP A 99 4.12 -3.38 1.45
CA ASP A 99 3.88 -3.00 0.07
C ASP A 99 2.38 -2.96 -0.19
N ASP A 100 1.94 -2.02 -1.00
CA ASP A 100 0.55 -1.77 -1.40
C ASP A 100 0.43 -1.70 -2.92
N PRO A 101 -0.79 -1.56 -3.48
CA PRO A 101 -0.97 -1.42 -4.92
C PRO A 101 -0.10 -0.32 -5.57
N LEU A 102 0.09 0.83 -4.91
CA LEU A 102 0.90 1.93 -5.44
C LEU A 102 2.38 1.53 -5.57
N SER A 103 2.99 1.11 -4.47
CA SER A 103 4.40 0.72 -4.39
C SER A 103 4.73 -0.51 -5.26
N LEU A 104 3.86 -1.52 -5.28
CA LEU A 104 4.03 -2.68 -6.16
C LEU A 104 3.93 -2.31 -7.64
N GLY A 105 2.97 -1.45 -8.01
CA GLY A 105 2.85 -0.97 -9.38
C GLY A 105 4.06 -0.14 -9.81
N MET A 106 4.61 0.70 -8.93
CA MET A 106 5.87 1.42 -9.20
C MET A 106 7.06 0.47 -9.38
N LYS A 107 7.21 -0.53 -8.51
CA LYS A 107 8.27 -1.55 -8.61
C LYS A 107 8.15 -2.34 -9.92
N ALA A 108 6.93 -2.70 -10.32
CA ALA A 108 6.66 -3.38 -11.58
C ALA A 108 6.99 -2.51 -12.80
N ASN A 109 6.61 -1.22 -12.78
CA ASN A 109 6.98 -0.27 -13.83
C ASN A 109 8.50 -0.07 -13.91
N PHE A 110 9.19 0.02 -12.78
CA PHE A 110 10.66 0.08 -12.76
C PHE A 110 11.28 -1.18 -13.39
N ALA A 111 10.82 -2.37 -12.98
CA ALA A 111 11.29 -3.64 -13.53
C ALA A 111 11.12 -3.69 -15.05
N GLN A 112 9.97 -3.26 -15.56
CA GLN A 112 9.72 -3.13 -17.01
C GLN A 112 10.71 -2.13 -17.64
N GLY A 113 10.84 -0.94 -17.08
CA GLY A 113 11.65 0.16 -17.63
C GLY A 113 13.15 -0.14 -17.73
N VAL A 114 13.68 -0.96 -16.81
CA VAL A 114 15.09 -1.34 -16.81
C VAL A 114 15.36 -2.70 -17.47
N GLY A 115 14.35 -3.30 -18.11
CA GLY A 115 14.51 -4.55 -18.88
C GLY A 115 14.60 -5.82 -18.04
N MET A 116 14.09 -5.82 -16.79
CA MET A 116 13.93 -7.05 -16.02
C MET A 116 12.81 -7.92 -16.60
N LEU A 117 12.85 -9.22 -16.31
CA LEU A 117 11.91 -10.20 -16.88
C LEU A 117 10.54 -10.27 -16.16
N GLY A 118 10.39 -9.59 -15.03
CA GLY A 118 9.14 -9.55 -14.26
C GLY A 118 9.36 -9.26 -12.78
N VAL A 119 8.31 -9.51 -12.01
CA VAL A 119 8.26 -9.35 -10.54
C VAL A 119 7.82 -10.67 -9.91
N ASN A 120 8.39 -11.01 -8.76
CA ASN A 120 7.91 -12.08 -7.90
C ASN A 120 7.33 -11.48 -6.61
N MET A 121 6.21 -12.04 -6.14
CA MET A 121 5.55 -11.66 -4.89
C MET A 121 5.38 -12.93 -4.04
N PHE A 122 5.77 -12.85 -2.76
CA PHE A 122 5.60 -13.93 -1.79
C PHE A 122 4.66 -13.46 -0.66
N ASP A 123 3.46 -14.02 -0.51
CA ASP A 123 2.79 -14.90 -1.48
C ASP A 123 1.38 -14.41 -1.79
N VAL A 124 0.78 -15.01 -2.81
CA VAL A 124 -0.49 -14.56 -3.38
C VAL A 124 -1.67 -14.66 -2.41
N THR A 125 -1.56 -15.46 -1.35
CA THR A 125 -2.59 -15.54 -0.29
C THR A 125 -2.68 -14.26 0.55
N GLY A 126 -1.63 -13.43 0.54
CA GLY A 126 -1.62 -12.11 1.16
C GLY A 126 -2.35 -11.03 0.36
N ASP A 127 -2.84 -11.34 -0.85
CA ASP A 127 -3.63 -10.42 -1.68
C ASP A 127 -5.11 -10.40 -1.26
N THR A 128 -5.83 -9.37 -1.70
CA THR A 128 -7.27 -9.23 -1.46
C THR A 128 -8.08 -10.14 -2.38
N ASP A 129 -9.38 -10.31 -2.09
CA ASP A 129 -10.27 -11.08 -2.98
C ASP A 129 -10.50 -10.39 -4.35
N GLN A 130 -10.13 -9.11 -4.44
CA GLN A 130 -10.20 -8.28 -5.63
C GLN A 130 -8.89 -8.28 -6.44
N TRP A 131 -7.86 -9.01 -5.98
CA TRP A 131 -6.54 -9.08 -6.62
C TRP A 131 -5.79 -7.75 -6.68
N ASP A 132 -6.00 -6.86 -5.71
CA ASP A 132 -5.50 -5.48 -5.78
C ASP A 132 -3.97 -5.40 -5.92
N LEU A 133 -3.21 -6.27 -5.24
CA LEU A 133 -1.75 -6.30 -5.34
C LEU A 133 -1.30 -6.90 -6.67
N THR A 134 -1.87 -8.03 -7.06
CA THR A 134 -1.54 -8.74 -8.30
C THR A 134 -1.86 -7.87 -9.53
N ASP A 135 -3.02 -7.23 -9.54
CA ASP A 135 -3.44 -6.34 -10.61
C ASP A 135 -2.55 -5.10 -10.69
N ALA A 136 -2.11 -4.54 -9.56
CA ALA A 136 -1.16 -3.44 -9.57
C ALA A 136 0.18 -3.83 -10.21
N VAL A 137 0.71 -5.02 -9.87
CA VAL A 137 1.92 -5.56 -10.53
C VAL A 137 1.70 -5.74 -12.03
N ARG A 138 0.55 -6.30 -12.44
CA ARG A 138 0.20 -6.46 -13.87
C ARG A 138 0.16 -5.12 -14.60
N ARG A 139 -0.55 -4.12 -14.05
CA ARG A 139 -0.67 -2.78 -14.62
C ARG A 139 0.70 -2.12 -14.76
N GLY A 140 1.54 -2.20 -13.72
CA GLY A 140 2.92 -1.68 -13.76
C GLY A 140 3.80 -2.37 -14.81
N LEU A 141 3.59 -3.67 -15.08
CA LEU A 141 4.25 -4.40 -16.18
C LEU A 141 3.62 -4.11 -17.56
N GLY A 142 2.65 -3.21 -17.65
CA GLY A 142 1.94 -2.88 -18.89
C GLY A 142 0.92 -3.92 -19.33
N ARG A 143 0.39 -4.73 -18.40
CA ARG A 143 -0.64 -5.75 -18.64
C ARG A 143 -1.96 -5.30 -18.01
N ASP A 144 -3.05 -5.43 -18.76
CA ASP A 144 -4.42 -5.28 -18.25
C ASP A 144 -5.00 -6.69 -18.06
#